data_AF-A0A6N2JMS6-F1
#
_entry.id   AF-A0A6N2JMS6-F1
#
_cell.length_a   1.000
_cell.length_b   1.000
_cell.length_c   1.000
_cell.angle_alpha   90.00
_cell.angle_beta   90.00
_cell.angle_gamma   90.00
#
_symmetry.space_group_name_H-M   'P 1'
#
loop_
_entity.id
_entity.type
_entity.pdbx_description
1 polymer ?
#
loop_
_entity_poly.entity_id
_entity_poly.type
_entity_poly.pdbx_seq_one_letter_code
_entity_poly.pdbx_strand_id
1 'polypeptide(L)'
;MNKTVHKVGFWSGLIAFFSTVAFVIVQMLQLFGVLSYPLDEILIYGFSLCIVIPFLLEMLALHYIAPTEKKFWSHAALIFTVLYVAFVSANYVVQLATVIPMTLQGASDEILILSQTPHSLFWDFDAIGYIFMGFATLFAVPIFEKQGFQRWVRYSFLIHSLVTPLIVFVYFYPYFSETLLLIGMPWAITAPLSMLLLAIMFKKDFEVST
;
A
#
# COMPACT_ATOMS: atom_id res chain seq x y z
N MET A 1 2.19 -1.78 -28.26
CA MET A 1 2.84 -1.77 -26.93
C MET A 1 1.96 -1.12 -25.86
N ASN A 2 1.35 0.04 -26.14
CA ASN A 2 0.58 0.79 -25.13
C ASN A 2 -0.63 0.03 -24.54
N LYS A 3 -1.40 -0.70 -25.37
CA LYS A 3 -2.61 -1.43 -24.92
C LYS A 3 -2.35 -2.51 -23.88
N THR A 4 -1.27 -3.29 -24.03
CA THR A 4 -0.90 -4.33 -23.06
C THR A 4 -0.56 -3.71 -21.70
N VAL A 5 0.22 -2.63 -21.71
CA VAL A 5 0.60 -1.91 -20.48
C VAL A 5 -0.64 -1.36 -19.77
N HIS A 6 -1.57 -0.76 -20.50
CA HIS A 6 -2.84 -0.29 -19.95
C HIS A 6 -3.67 -1.43 -19.34
N LYS A 7 -3.77 -2.57 -20.03
CA LYS A 7 -4.51 -3.74 -19.52
C LYS A 7 -3.87 -4.29 -18.24
N VAL A 8 -2.55 -4.38 -18.19
CA VAL A 8 -1.82 -4.81 -16.98
C VAL A 8 -2.05 -3.82 -15.85
N GLY A 9 -1.91 -2.52 -16.10
CA GLY A 9 -2.17 -1.47 -15.11
C GLY A 9 -3.59 -1.53 -14.54
N PHE A 10 -4.59 -1.65 -15.41
CA PHE A 10 -6.00 -1.77 -15.00
C PHE A 10 -6.27 -2.97 -14.07
N TRP A 11 -5.86 -4.18 -14.48
CA TRP A 11 -6.10 -5.37 -13.68
C TRP A 11 -5.29 -5.38 -12.38
N SER A 12 -4.05 -4.90 -12.44
CA SER A 12 -3.20 -4.81 -11.24
C SER A 12 -3.78 -3.82 -10.23
N GLY A 13 -4.23 -2.65 -10.69
CA GLY A 13 -4.89 -1.67 -9.82
C GLY A 13 -6.21 -2.16 -9.23
N LEU A 14 -7.01 -2.94 -9.98
CA LEU A 14 -8.21 -3.57 -9.41
C LEU A 14 -7.89 -4.60 -8.33
N ILE A 15 -6.89 -5.47 -8.55
CA ILE A 15 -6.47 -6.46 -7.55
C ILE A 15 -5.93 -5.74 -6.31
N ALA A 16 -5.10 -4.70 -6.49
CA ALA A 16 -4.59 -3.89 -5.38
C ALA A 16 -5.73 -3.23 -4.60
N PHE A 17 -6.71 -2.64 -5.30
CA PHE A 17 -7.90 -2.03 -4.70
C PHE A 17 -8.68 -3.03 -3.84
N PHE A 18 -9.08 -4.18 -4.42
CA PHE A 18 -9.88 -5.16 -3.68
C PHE A 18 -9.11 -5.78 -2.52
N SER A 19 -7.80 -6.00 -2.67
CA SER A 19 -6.93 -6.51 -1.59
C SER A 19 -6.82 -5.49 -0.46
N THR A 20 -6.70 -4.20 -0.79
CA THR A 20 -6.67 -3.11 0.20
C THR A 20 -8.00 -2.97 0.93
N VAL A 21 -9.13 -3.11 0.23
CA VAL A 21 -10.46 -3.11 0.86
C VAL A 21 -10.61 -4.32 1.80
N ALA A 22 -10.19 -5.51 1.38
CA ALA A 22 -10.22 -6.70 2.22
C ALA A 22 -9.34 -6.54 3.47
N PHE A 23 -8.12 -6.02 3.31
CA PHE A 23 -7.23 -5.65 4.42
C PHE A 23 -7.92 -4.71 5.41
N VAL A 24 -8.53 -3.62 4.93
CA VAL A 24 -9.23 -2.65 5.78
C VAL A 24 -10.39 -3.30 6.53
N ILE A 25 -11.18 -4.15 5.86
CA ILE A 25 -12.29 -4.87 6.52
C ILE A 25 -11.77 -5.74 7.65
N VAL A 26 -10.72 -6.53 7.41
CA VAL A 26 -10.12 -7.40 8.44
C VAL A 26 -9.54 -6.58 9.59
N GLN A 27 -8.83 -5.50 9.29
CA GLN A 27 -8.27 -4.60 10.30
C GLN A 27 -9.37 -4.01 11.20
N MET A 28 -10.51 -3.64 10.63
CA MET A 28 -11.66 -3.15 11.40
C MET A 28 -12.29 -4.25 12.24
N LEU A 29 -12.42 -5.47 11.70
CA LEU A 29 -12.93 -6.62 12.47
C LEU A 29 -12.01 -6.98 13.65
N GLN A 30 -10.69 -6.84 13.50
CA GLN A 30 -9.74 -6.97 14.60
C GLN A 30 -9.96 -5.88 15.66
N LEU A 31 -10.05 -4.61 15.24
CA LEU A 31 -10.26 -3.48 16.16
C LEU A 31 -11.57 -3.61 16.97
N PHE A 32 -12.62 -4.17 16.37
CA PHE A 32 -13.89 -4.43 17.08
C PHE A 32 -13.89 -5.74 17.90
N GLY A 33 -12.78 -6.48 17.95
CA GLY A 33 -12.64 -7.73 18.68
C GLY A 33 -13.43 -8.90 18.07
N VAL A 34 -13.85 -8.80 16.81
CA VAL A 34 -14.57 -9.86 16.09
C VAL A 34 -13.60 -10.92 15.57
N LEU A 35 -12.43 -10.49 15.10
CA LEU A 35 -11.31 -11.37 14.76
C LEU A 35 -10.24 -11.27 15.84
N SER A 36 -9.58 -12.41 16.10
CA SER A 36 -8.54 -12.54 17.11
C SER A 36 -7.41 -13.42 16.62
N TYR A 37 -6.29 -13.36 17.35
CA TYR A 37 -5.10 -14.14 17.08
C TYR A 37 -5.39 -15.64 16.96
N PRO A 38 -4.83 -16.36 15.95
CA PRO A 38 -3.90 -15.87 14.90
C PRO A 38 -4.59 -15.39 13.62
N LEU A 39 -5.92 -15.54 13.53
CA LEU A 39 -6.65 -15.40 12.27
C LEU A 39 -6.67 -13.95 11.78
N ASP A 40 -6.80 -12.99 12.69
CA ASP A 40 -6.67 -11.55 12.39
C ASP A 40 -5.34 -11.23 11.70
N GLU A 41 -4.21 -11.60 12.31
CA GLU A 41 -2.87 -11.36 11.79
C GLU A 41 -2.64 -12.07 10.46
N ILE A 42 -3.04 -13.35 10.36
CA ILE A 42 -2.91 -14.11 9.11
C ILE A 42 -3.64 -13.40 7.96
N LEU A 43 -4.86 -12.93 8.20
CA LEU A 43 -5.66 -12.25 7.19
C LEU A 43 -5.13 -10.85 6.88
N ILE A 44 -4.71 -10.08 7.89
CA ILE A 44 -4.12 -8.74 7.72
C ILE A 44 -2.85 -8.83 6.87
N TYR A 45 -1.88 -9.65 7.28
CA TYR A 45 -0.62 -9.81 6.54
C TYR A 45 -0.85 -10.45 5.17
N GLY A 46 -1.76 -11.43 5.08
CA GLY A 46 -2.09 -12.12 3.83
C GLY A 46 -2.71 -11.19 2.78
N PHE A 47 -3.75 -10.43 3.15
CA PHE A 47 -4.35 -9.46 2.23
C PHE A 47 -3.39 -8.33 1.89
N SER A 48 -2.53 -7.92 2.82
CA SER A 48 -1.55 -6.88 2.52
C SER A 48 -0.49 -7.35 1.52
N LEU A 49 0.00 -8.59 1.62
CA LEU A 49 0.86 -9.18 0.58
C LEU A 49 0.19 -9.27 -0.80
N CYS A 50 -1.14 -9.45 -0.85
CA CYS A 50 -1.91 -9.39 -2.09
C CYS A 50 -1.96 -7.98 -2.71
N ILE A 51 -1.65 -6.91 -1.96
CA ILE A 51 -1.54 -5.53 -2.49
C ILE A 51 -0.18 -5.31 -3.17
N VAL A 52 0.88 -5.90 -2.62
CA VAL A 52 2.28 -5.54 -2.91
C VAL A 52 2.62 -5.64 -4.40
N ILE A 53 2.48 -6.81 -5.01
CA ILE A 53 2.85 -7.02 -6.41
C ILE A 53 1.89 -6.29 -7.36
N PRO A 54 0.56 -6.33 -7.17
CA PRO A 54 -0.36 -5.58 -8.02
C PRO A 54 -0.12 -4.06 -7.98
N PHE A 55 0.13 -3.46 -6.82
CA PHE A 55 0.48 -2.03 -6.75
C PHE A 55 1.80 -1.71 -7.47
N LEU A 56 2.81 -2.58 -7.34
CA LEU A 56 4.06 -2.45 -8.10
C LEU A 56 3.83 -2.45 -9.62
N LEU A 57 3.03 -3.41 -10.10
CA LEU A 57 2.74 -3.52 -11.53
C LEU A 57 1.89 -2.36 -12.04
N GLU A 58 0.98 -1.84 -11.23
CA GLU A 58 0.21 -0.64 -11.53
C GLU A 58 1.10 0.59 -11.70
N MET A 59 2.03 0.81 -10.76
CA MET A 59 2.98 1.93 -10.81
C MET A 59 4.02 1.75 -11.93
N LEU A 60 4.42 0.52 -12.23
CA LEU A 60 5.26 0.21 -13.38
C LEU A 60 4.54 0.55 -14.69
N ALA A 61 3.26 0.20 -14.82
CA ALA A 61 2.46 0.56 -15.98
C ALA A 61 2.37 2.08 -16.13
N LEU A 62 2.17 2.81 -15.02
CA LEU A 62 2.16 4.28 -15.02
C LEU A 62 3.49 4.85 -15.52
N HIS A 63 4.62 4.28 -15.07
CA HIS A 63 5.94 4.68 -15.55
C HIS A 63 6.08 4.48 -17.08
N TYR A 64 5.61 3.37 -17.62
CA TYR A 64 5.72 3.09 -19.06
C TYR A 64 4.86 4.03 -19.92
N ILE A 65 3.69 4.45 -19.44
CA ILE A 65 2.82 5.36 -20.18
C ILE A 65 3.12 6.85 -19.94
N ALA A 66 3.95 7.18 -18.94
CA ALA A 66 4.30 8.56 -18.62
C ALA A 66 5.04 9.24 -19.79
N PRO A 67 4.69 10.50 -20.13
CA PRO A 67 5.39 11.30 -21.14
C PRO A 67 6.89 11.44 -20.83
N THR A 68 7.71 11.58 -21.88
CA THR A 68 9.18 11.62 -21.77
C THR A 68 9.66 12.75 -20.86
N GLU A 69 9.03 13.92 -20.93
CA GLU A 69 9.34 15.09 -20.12
C GLU A 69 8.99 14.92 -18.63
N LYS A 70 8.14 13.93 -18.29
CA LYS A 70 7.75 13.60 -16.91
C LYS A 70 8.42 12.31 -16.41
N LYS A 71 9.36 11.74 -17.17
CA LYS A 71 9.92 10.42 -16.89
C LYS A 71 10.66 10.37 -15.56
N PHE A 72 11.38 11.44 -15.20
CA PHE A 72 12.05 11.57 -13.89
C PHE A 72 11.09 11.32 -12.73
N TRP A 73 9.94 12.02 -12.72
CA TRP A 73 8.92 11.90 -11.68
C TRP A 73 8.33 10.48 -11.63
N SER A 74 8.01 9.91 -12.79
CA SER A 74 7.49 8.54 -12.86
C SER A 74 8.50 7.47 -12.42
N HIS A 75 9.79 7.70 -12.67
CA HIS A 75 10.84 6.78 -12.25
C HIS A 75 11.09 6.89 -10.74
N ALA A 76 11.09 8.10 -10.19
CA ALA A 76 11.18 8.32 -8.75
C ALA A 76 9.99 7.66 -8.01
N ALA A 77 8.78 7.81 -8.53
CA ALA A 77 7.59 7.14 -8.01
C ALA A 77 7.77 5.61 -7.99
N LEU A 78 8.26 5.03 -9.10
CA LEU A 78 8.52 3.59 -9.19
C LEU A 78 9.61 3.11 -8.21
N ILE A 79 10.69 3.88 -8.01
CA ILE A 79 11.74 3.56 -7.03
C ILE A 79 11.14 3.48 -5.62
N PHE A 80 10.32 4.46 -5.22
CA PHE A 80 9.65 4.42 -3.92
C PHE A 80 8.65 3.26 -3.81
N THR A 81 7.95 2.91 -4.90
CA THR A 81 7.11 1.69 -4.91
C THR A 81 7.95 0.43 -4.68
N VAL A 82 9.14 0.32 -5.27
CA VAL A 82 10.06 -0.82 -5.04
C VAL A 82 10.52 -0.87 -3.58
N LEU A 83 10.81 0.27 -2.97
CA LEU A 83 11.16 0.33 -1.54
C LEU A 83 9.99 -0.13 -0.65
N TYR A 84 8.76 0.34 -0.93
CA TYR A 84 7.56 -0.16 -0.26
C TYR A 84 7.45 -1.69 -0.37
N VAL A 85 7.57 -2.23 -1.59
CA VAL A 85 7.51 -3.68 -1.85
C VAL A 85 8.55 -4.44 -1.01
N ALA A 86 9.78 -3.93 -0.95
CA ALA A 86 10.86 -4.59 -0.23
C ALA A 86 10.58 -4.67 1.27
N PHE A 87 10.25 -3.56 1.92
CA PHE A 87 10.02 -3.52 3.37
C PHE A 87 8.75 -4.27 3.78
N VAL A 88 7.66 -4.10 3.05
CA VAL A 88 6.38 -4.74 3.37
C VAL A 88 6.44 -6.25 3.14
N SER A 89 7.09 -6.71 2.06
CA SER A 89 7.27 -8.15 1.85
C SER A 89 8.18 -8.77 2.90
N ALA A 90 9.30 -8.09 3.22
CA ALA A 90 10.22 -8.57 4.25
C ALA A 90 9.52 -8.69 5.60
N ASN A 91 8.63 -7.76 5.92
CA ASN A 91 7.83 -7.82 7.14
C ASN A 91 6.84 -8.98 7.13
N TYR A 92 5.84 -8.92 6.25
CA TYR A 92 4.69 -9.81 6.35
C TYR A 92 4.99 -11.26 6.01
N VAL A 93 6.01 -11.54 5.18
CA VAL A 93 6.48 -12.91 4.97
C VAL A 93 7.08 -13.48 6.25
N VAL A 94 7.88 -12.70 7.00
CA VAL A 94 8.45 -13.14 8.27
C VAL A 94 7.34 -13.35 9.32
N GLN A 95 6.38 -12.44 9.41
CA GLN A 95 5.26 -12.60 10.34
C GLN A 95 4.46 -13.89 10.06
N LEU A 96 4.07 -14.10 8.79
CA LEU A 96 3.26 -15.26 8.39
C LEU A 96 4.01 -16.59 8.44
N ALA A 97 5.24 -16.63 7.95
CA ALA A 97 5.98 -17.88 7.76
C ALA A 97 6.82 -18.29 8.98
N THR A 98 7.14 -17.34 9.88
CA THR A 98 8.02 -17.59 11.03
C THR A 98 7.35 -17.24 12.35
N VAL A 99 6.95 -15.99 12.55
CA VAL A 99 6.49 -15.51 13.87
C VAL A 99 5.22 -16.20 14.33
N ILE A 100 4.19 -16.24 13.48
CA ILE A 100 2.91 -16.87 13.82
C ILE A 100 3.09 -18.39 14.06
N PRO A 101 3.73 -19.17 13.16
CA PRO A 101 3.96 -20.60 13.41
C PRO A 101 4.76 -20.91 14.68
N MET A 102 5.83 -20.15 14.96
CA MET A 102 6.66 -20.34 16.17
C MET A 102 5.89 -20.00 17.44
N THR A 103 5.06 -18.95 17.38
CA THR A 103 4.21 -18.55 18.51
C THR A 103 3.15 -19.60 18.81
N LEU A 104 2.51 -20.17 17.78
CA LEU A 104 1.56 -21.29 17.95
C LEU A 104 2.22 -22.57 18.48
N GLN A 105 3.53 -22.73 18.30
CA GLN A 105 4.32 -23.84 18.86
C GLN A 105 4.84 -23.55 20.28
N GLY A 106 4.58 -22.36 20.84
CA GLY A 106 5.04 -21.96 22.17
C GLY A 106 6.52 -21.55 22.22
N ALA A 107 7.13 -21.23 21.08
CA ALA A 107 8.54 -20.85 20.94
C ALA A 107 8.74 -19.35 20.67
N SER A 108 7.83 -18.49 21.13
CA SER A 108 7.89 -17.03 20.88
C SER A 108 9.16 -16.37 21.41
N ASP A 109 9.69 -16.85 22.54
CA ASP A 109 10.89 -16.30 23.18
C ASP A 109 12.14 -16.40 22.28
N GLU A 110 12.17 -17.38 21.38
CA GLU A 110 13.29 -17.59 20.44
C GLU A 110 13.28 -16.59 19.27
N ILE A 111 12.14 -15.95 19.01
CA ILE A 111 11.92 -15.11 17.82
C ILE A 111 11.49 -13.68 18.17
N LEU A 112 11.66 -13.23 19.42
CA LEU A 112 11.21 -11.90 19.89
C LEU A 112 11.64 -10.74 18.99
N ILE A 113 12.86 -10.77 18.43
CA ILE A 113 13.36 -9.72 17.52
C ILE A 113 12.61 -9.67 16.18
N LEU A 114 11.97 -10.78 15.80
CA LEU A 114 11.20 -10.92 14.57
C LEU A 114 9.73 -10.53 14.75
N SER A 115 9.23 -10.50 15.99
CA SER A 115 7.83 -10.19 16.26
C SER A 115 7.50 -8.72 15.97
N GLN A 116 6.41 -8.49 15.24
CA GLN A 116 5.87 -7.14 15.05
C GLN A 116 5.07 -6.70 16.28
N THR A 117 5.73 -6.01 17.21
CA THR A 117 5.09 -5.28 18.31
C THR A 117 5.29 -3.77 18.16
N PRO A 118 4.51 -2.89 18.82
CA PRO A 118 4.78 -1.45 18.78
C PRO A 118 6.24 -1.14 19.10
N HIS A 119 6.88 -0.33 18.25
CA HIS A 119 8.32 0.05 18.33
C HIS A 119 9.33 -1.10 18.15
N SER A 120 8.91 -2.27 17.66
CA SER A 120 9.83 -3.32 17.21
C SER A 120 10.48 -2.99 15.87
N LEU A 121 11.52 -3.75 15.51
CA LEU A 121 12.14 -3.66 14.18
C LEU A 121 11.13 -3.82 13.04
N PHE A 122 10.22 -4.78 13.17
CA PHE A 122 9.22 -5.07 12.14
C PHE A 122 8.08 -4.05 12.10
N TRP A 123 7.80 -3.39 13.23
CA TRP A 123 6.94 -2.20 13.25
C TRP A 123 7.56 -1.03 12.49
N ASP A 124 8.87 -0.82 12.64
CA ASP A 124 9.57 0.23 11.89
C ASP A 124 9.64 -0.09 10.40
N PHE A 125 9.81 -1.36 10.02
CA PHE A 125 9.74 -1.81 8.62
C PHE A 125 8.36 -1.57 8.02
N ASP A 126 7.31 -1.82 8.78
CA ASP A 126 5.94 -1.53 8.39
C ASP A 126 5.75 -0.02 8.15
N ALA A 127 6.19 0.80 9.11
CA ALA A 127 6.12 2.26 9.04
C ALA A 127 6.78 2.81 7.78
N ILE A 128 8.05 2.46 7.54
CA ILE A 128 8.80 2.96 6.39
C ILE A 128 8.23 2.43 5.07
N GLY A 129 7.69 1.21 5.05
CA GLY A 129 6.95 0.68 3.92
C GLY A 129 5.83 1.63 3.49
N TYR A 130 4.89 1.93 4.38
CA TYR A 130 3.76 2.81 4.06
C TYR A 130 4.17 4.27 3.81
N ILE A 131 5.27 4.75 4.43
CA ILE A 131 5.86 6.05 4.10
C ILE A 131 6.35 6.07 2.65
N PHE A 132 7.04 5.01 2.19
CA PHE A 132 7.47 4.90 0.81
C PHE A 132 6.31 4.77 -0.18
N MET A 133 5.21 4.10 0.19
CA MET A 133 3.97 4.14 -0.61
C MET A 133 3.45 5.56 -0.77
N GLY A 134 3.44 6.35 0.31
CA GLY A 134 3.07 7.75 0.29
C GLY A 134 3.98 8.63 -0.59
N PHE A 135 5.29 8.39 -0.55
CA PHE A 135 6.22 9.06 -1.47
C PHE A 135 6.01 8.61 -2.91
N ALA A 136 5.74 7.33 -3.16
CA ALA A 136 5.45 6.84 -4.50
C ALA A 136 4.27 7.61 -5.12
N THR A 137 3.19 7.81 -4.37
CA THR A 137 2.06 8.60 -4.89
C THR A 137 2.38 10.09 -4.99
N LEU A 138 3.12 10.68 -4.05
CA LEU A 138 3.55 12.08 -4.10
C LEU A 138 4.36 12.37 -5.37
N PHE A 139 5.37 11.55 -5.66
CA PHE A 139 6.23 11.71 -6.83
C PHE A 139 5.52 11.37 -8.15
N ALA A 140 4.40 10.66 -8.11
CA ALA A 140 3.55 10.43 -9.27
C ALA A 140 2.60 11.60 -9.58
N VAL A 141 2.30 12.48 -8.62
CA VAL A 141 1.40 13.64 -8.81
C VAL A 141 1.74 14.48 -10.06
N PRO A 142 3.00 14.82 -10.37
CA PRO A 142 3.34 15.63 -11.55
C PRO A 142 3.04 14.95 -12.89
N ILE A 143 2.90 13.62 -12.93
CA ILE A 143 2.64 12.85 -14.16
C ILE A 143 1.27 13.21 -14.73
N PHE A 144 0.27 13.36 -13.86
CA PHE A 144 -1.12 13.54 -14.24
C PHE A 144 -1.45 14.99 -14.66
N GLU A 145 -2.21 15.10 -15.74
CA GLU A 145 -2.75 16.38 -16.23
C GLU A 145 -3.71 17.03 -15.23
N LYS A 146 -3.80 18.36 -15.30
CA LYS A 146 -4.70 19.16 -14.45
C LYS A 146 -6.15 19.20 -14.97
N GLN A 147 -6.44 18.52 -16.08
CA GLN A 147 -7.72 18.52 -16.76
C GLN A 147 -8.22 17.11 -17.04
N GLY A 148 -9.52 16.97 -17.37
CA GLY A 148 -10.14 15.68 -17.65
C GLY A 148 -10.12 14.72 -16.46
N PHE A 149 -10.15 13.42 -16.74
CA PHE A 149 -10.18 12.40 -15.69
C PHE A 149 -8.86 12.31 -14.91
N GLN A 150 -7.72 12.62 -15.53
CA GLN A 150 -6.41 12.61 -14.87
C GLN A 150 -6.35 13.59 -13.70
N ARG A 151 -7.14 14.68 -13.71
CA ARG A 151 -7.26 15.59 -12.56
C ARG A 151 -7.71 14.88 -11.29
N TRP A 152 -8.64 13.92 -11.40
CA TRP A 152 -9.14 13.17 -10.26
C TRP A 152 -8.10 12.17 -9.73
N VAL A 153 -7.36 11.50 -10.62
CA VAL A 153 -6.24 10.63 -10.26
C VAL A 153 -5.14 11.45 -9.56
N ARG A 154 -4.84 12.64 -10.08
CA ARG A 154 -3.91 13.58 -9.48
C ARG A 154 -4.30 13.92 -8.04
N TYR A 155 -5.57 14.23 -7.81
CA TYR A 155 -6.04 14.56 -6.47
C TYR A 155 -6.04 13.36 -5.53
N SER A 156 -6.41 12.16 -5.98
CA SER A 156 -6.36 10.99 -5.11
C SER A 156 -4.94 10.66 -4.68
N PHE A 157 -3.96 10.75 -5.59
CA PHE A 157 -2.54 10.57 -5.29
C PHE A 157 -2.03 11.63 -4.31
N LEU A 158 -2.38 12.90 -4.54
CA LEU A 158 -1.99 14.00 -3.66
C LEU A 158 -2.60 13.84 -2.26
N ILE A 159 -3.91 13.60 -2.17
CA ILE A 159 -4.61 13.42 -0.88
C ILE A 159 -4.02 12.22 -0.14
N HIS A 160 -3.77 11.10 -0.82
CA HIS A 160 -3.12 9.94 -0.20
C HIS A 160 -1.73 10.28 0.35
N SER A 161 -0.90 11.01 -0.41
CA SER A 161 0.42 11.43 0.08
C SER A 161 0.36 12.36 1.30
N LEU A 162 -0.72 13.13 1.45
CA LEU A 162 -0.95 13.99 2.61
C LEU A 162 -1.38 13.22 3.86
N VAL A 163 -1.74 11.94 3.72
CA VAL A 163 -1.98 11.04 4.87
C VAL A 163 -0.66 10.55 5.46
N THR A 164 0.45 10.55 4.70
CA THR A 164 1.75 10.05 5.17
C THR A 164 2.26 10.71 6.45
N PRO A 165 2.15 12.03 6.68
CA PRO A 165 2.49 12.62 7.97
C PRO A 165 1.67 12.09 9.14
N LEU A 166 0.40 11.72 8.93
CA LEU A 166 -0.43 11.07 9.95
C LEU A 166 0.08 9.67 10.25
N ILE A 167 0.47 8.91 9.22
CA ILE A 167 1.11 7.60 9.38
C ILE A 167 2.41 7.72 10.18
N VAL A 168 3.30 8.65 9.81
CA VAL A 168 4.54 8.93 10.57
C VAL A 168 4.22 9.21 12.04
N PHE A 169 3.20 10.04 12.30
CA PHE A 169 2.79 10.33 13.66
C PHE A 169 2.32 9.07 14.40
N VAL A 170 1.45 8.26 13.80
CA VAL A 170 0.92 7.04 14.42
C VAL A 170 2.02 6.03 14.74
N TYR A 171 2.97 5.80 13.83
CA TYR A 171 4.01 4.79 14.03
C TYR A 171 5.11 5.23 15.00
N PHE A 172 5.47 6.52 15.02
CA PHE A 172 6.61 7.01 15.80
C PHE A 172 6.22 7.78 17.06
N TYR A 173 4.93 7.88 17.39
CA TYR A 173 4.51 8.46 18.66
C TYR A 173 4.97 7.57 19.83
N PRO A 174 5.51 8.11 20.94
CA PRO A 174 6.15 7.30 22.00
C PRO A 174 5.25 6.30 22.73
N TYR A 175 3.93 6.46 22.64
CA TYR A 175 2.96 5.64 23.36
C TYR A 175 1.93 5.06 22.39
N PHE A 176 1.91 3.74 22.28
CA PHE A 176 0.92 3.04 21.47
C PHE A 176 -0.46 3.02 22.14
N SER A 177 -1.50 3.22 21.36
CA SER A 177 -2.89 2.94 21.74
C SER A 177 -3.74 2.67 20.50
N GLU A 178 -4.82 1.90 20.66
CA GLU A 178 -5.76 1.65 19.55
C GLU A 178 -6.41 2.94 19.03
N THR A 179 -6.68 3.91 19.91
CA THR A 179 -7.19 5.24 19.53
C THR A 179 -6.20 6.01 18.66
N LEU A 180 -4.89 5.81 18.86
CA LEU A 180 -3.86 6.41 18.01
C LEU A 180 -3.93 5.85 16.59
N LEU A 181 -4.16 4.54 16.42
CA LEU A 181 -4.33 3.92 15.10
C LEU A 181 -5.47 4.55 14.30
N LEU A 182 -6.52 5.04 14.97
CA LEU A 182 -7.64 5.71 14.31
C LEU A 182 -7.24 7.00 13.57
N ILE A 183 -6.14 7.65 13.97
CA ILE A 183 -5.60 8.82 13.24
C ILE A 183 -5.12 8.42 11.84
N GLY A 184 -4.70 7.16 11.65
CA GLY A 184 -4.31 6.60 10.36
C GLY A 184 -5.48 6.23 9.45
N MET A 185 -6.73 6.29 9.93
CA MET A 185 -7.93 5.89 9.17
C MET A 185 -8.12 6.56 7.81
N PRO A 186 -7.70 7.81 7.56
CA PRO A 186 -7.75 8.37 6.21
C PRO A 186 -7.02 7.51 5.16
N TRP A 187 -6.03 6.71 5.56
CA TRP A 187 -5.34 5.76 4.67
C TRP A 187 -6.31 4.70 4.11
N ALA A 188 -7.22 4.20 4.96
CA ALA A 188 -8.21 3.17 4.61
C ALA A 188 -9.15 3.56 3.46
N ILE A 189 -9.27 4.86 3.18
CA ILE A 189 -10.07 5.40 2.07
C ILE A 189 -9.15 5.85 0.91
N THR A 190 -8.09 6.60 1.23
CA THR A 190 -7.26 7.24 0.22
C THR A 190 -6.39 6.26 -0.56
N ALA A 191 -5.85 5.24 0.09
CA ALA A 191 -5.04 4.20 -0.55
C ALA A 191 -5.85 3.43 -1.61
N PRO A 192 -6.99 2.77 -1.28
CA PRO A 192 -7.75 2.04 -2.28
C PRO A 192 -8.31 2.96 -3.38
N LEU A 193 -8.74 4.19 -3.03
CA LEU A 193 -9.23 5.13 -4.02
C LEU A 193 -8.15 5.55 -5.03
N SER A 194 -6.91 5.70 -4.60
CA SER A 194 -5.79 6.03 -5.49
C SER A 194 -5.56 4.94 -6.54
N MET A 195 -5.52 3.67 -6.11
CA MET A 195 -5.38 2.49 -6.97
C MET A 195 -6.58 2.36 -7.92
N LEU A 196 -7.80 2.48 -7.40
CA LEU A 196 -8.99 2.37 -8.24
C LEU A 196 -9.06 3.44 -9.33
N LEU A 197 -8.75 4.71 -9.00
CA LEU A 197 -8.81 5.79 -9.97
C LEU A 197 -7.72 5.67 -11.04
N LEU A 198 -6.52 5.21 -10.67
CA LEU A 198 -5.46 4.93 -11.63
C LEU A 198 -5.84 3.74 -12.54
N ALA A 199 -6.41 2.67 -12.00
CA ALA A 199 -6.98 1.58 -12.79
C ALA A 199 -8.02 2.08 -13.81
N ILE A 200 -9.00 2.89 -13.36
CA ILE A 200 -10.04 3.44 -14.24
C ILE A 200 -9.43 4.33 -15.33
N MET A 201 -8.36 5.08 -15.02
CA MET A 201 -7.64 5.88 -16.02
C MET A 201 -7.07 4.98 -17.12
N PHE A 202 -6.40 3.88 -16.75
CA PHE A 202 -5.88 2.93 -17.73
C PHE A 202 -6.99 2.33 -18.62
N LYS A 203 -8.16 2.03 -18.04
CA LYS A 203 -9.32 1.54 -18.81
C LYS A 203 -9.80 2.58 -19.83
N LYS A 204 -9.94 3.84 -19.41
CA LYS A 204 -10.40 4.93 -20.30
C LYS A 204 -9.42 5.18 -21.45
N ASP A 205 -8.12 5.20 -21.15
CA ASP A 205 -7.09 5.42 -22.17
C ASP A 205 -7.02 4.23 -23.16
N PHE A 206 -7.32 3.01 -22.69
CA PHE A 206 -7.48 1.84 -23.56
C PHE A 206 -8.68 1.98 -24.52
N GLU A 207 -9.85 2.41 -24.02
CA GLU A 207 -11.10 2.56 -24.81
C GLU A 207 -11.05 3.72 -25.83
N VAL A 208 -10.30 4.78 -25.56
CA VAL A 208 -10.15 5.91 -26.51
C VAL A 208 -9.20 5.56 -27.68
N SER A 209 -8.38 4.52 -27.52
CA SER A 209 -7.43 4.05 -28.54
C SER A 209 -7.99 2.95 -29.48
N THR A 210 -9.31 2.74 -29.48
CA THR A 210 -10.06 1.85 -30.38
C THR A 210 -11.02 2.64 -31.25
#